data_AF-A0A378PNK7-F1
#
_entry.id   AF-A0A378PNK7-F1
#
_cell.length_a   1.000
_cell.length_b   1.000
_cell.length_c   1.000
_cell.angle_alpha   90.00
_cell.angle_beta   90.00
_cell.angle_gamma   90.00
#
_symmetry.space_group_name_H-M   'P 1'
#
loop_
_entity.id
_entity.type
_entity.pdbx_description
1 polymer ?
#
loop_
_entity_poly.entity_id
_entity_poly.type
_entity_poly.pdbx_seq_one_letter_code
_entity_poly.pdbx_strand_id
1 'polypeptide(L)' 'MINKLWDGFYGKLTTKKWAGITKVSTDTALRDPNDLVEKGILVKSLASGHSQSYELNCLVG' A
#
# COMPACT_ATOMS: atom_id res chain seq x y z
N MET A 1 -4.84 2.13 -11.56
CA MET A 1 -5.21 1.64 -10.21
C MET A 1 -5.04 2.67 -9.10
N ILE A 2 -4.12 3.62 -9.23
CA ILE A 2 -3.84 4.66 -8.22
C ILE A 2 -5.05 5.55 -7.87
N ASN A 3 -5.98 5.78 -8.81
CA ASN A 3 -7.15 6.64 -8.62
C ASN A 3 -8.08 6.18 -7.48
N LYS A 4 -8.02 4.90 -7.06
CA LYS A 4 -8.84 4.40 -5.94
C LYS A 4 -8.25 4.69 -4.55
N LEU A 5 -6.97 5.03 -4.45
CA LEU A 5 -6.33 5.40 -3.17
C LEU A 5 -6.62 6.86 -2.81
N TRP A 6 -6.96 7.68 -3.80
CA TRP A 6 -7.22 9.10 -3.64
C TRP A 6 -8.58 9.41 -2.98
N ASP A 7 -9.53 8.47 -2.96
CA ASP A 7 -10.89 8.66 -2.43
C ASP A 7 -10.97 8.51 -0.89
N GLY A 8 -9.95 8.97 -0.16
CA GLY A 8 -9.99 9.04 1.30
C GLY A 8 -9.25 7.93 2.05
N PHE A 9 -8.20 7.35 1.47
CA PHE A 9 -7.34 6.44 2.23
C PHE A 9 -6.30 7.21 3.06
N TYR A 10 -6.64 7.54 4.31
CA TYR A 10 -5.70 8.07 5.30
C TYR A 10 -5.44 6.99 6.37
N GLY A 11 -4.26 6.35 6.32
CA GLY A 11 -3.82 5.38 7.35
C GLY A 11 -2.95 4.22 6.86
N LYS A 12 -2.87 3.14 7.66
CA LYS A 12 -2.12 1.91 7.34
C LYS A 12 -2.83 1.06 6.28
N LEU A 13 -2.27 1.03 5.08
CA LEU A 13 -2.59 0.14 3.99
C LEU A 13 -1.94 -1.23 4.22
N THR A 14 -2.72 -2.29 4.35
CA THR A 14 -2.18 -3.66 4.40
C THR A 14 -2.32 -4.34 3.03
N THR A 15 -1.47 -5.32 2.74
CA THR A 15 -1.54 -6.14 1.50
C THR A 15 -2.94 -6.68 1.23
N LYS A 16 -3.64 -7.12 2.29
CA LYS A 16 -5.01 -7.66 2.19
C LYS A 16 -6.02 -6.58 1.75
N LYS A 17 -5.85 -5.35 2.25
CA LYS A 17 -6.70 -4.20 1.89
C LYS A 17 -6.39 -3.73 0.47
N TRP A 18 -5.10 -3.73 0.09
CA TRP A 18 -4.65 -3.48 -1.28
C TRP A 18 -5.30 -4.45 -2.26
N ALA A 19 -5.21 -5.76 -2.01
CA ALA A 19 -5.82 -6.80 -2.85
C ALA A 19 -7.33 -6.59 -3.05
N GLY A 20 -8.06 -6.18 -2.00
CA GLY A 20 -9.49 -5.89 -2.08
C GLY A 20 -9.84 -4.66 -2.93
N ILE A 21 -9.05 -3.59 -2.82
CA ILE A 21 -9.25 -2.35 -3.59
C ILE A 21 -8.91 -2.56 -5.06
N THR A 22 -7.80 -3.25 -5.30
CA THR A 22 -7.29 -3.51 -6.65
C THR A 22 -7.94 -4.72 -7.32
N LYS A 23 -8.68 -5.55 -6.58
CA LYS A 23 -9.27 -6.81 -7.08
C LYS A 23 -8.22 -7.69 -7.78
N VAL A 24 -6.99 -7.68 -7.29
CA VAL A 24 -5.88 -8.50 -7.81
C VAL A 24 -5.64 -9.70 -6.89
N SER A 25 -4.96 -10.72 -7.42
CA SER A 25 -4.54 -11.88 -6.63
C SER A 25 -3.54 -11.48 -5.54
N THR A 26 -3.47 -12.28 -4.47
CA THR A 26 -2.57 -12.03 -3.33
C THR A 26 -1.10 -11.86 -3.74
N ASP A 27 -0.67 -12.61 -4.77
CA ASP A 27 0.70 -12.57 -5.29
C ASP A 27 1.02 -11.21 -5.95
N THR A 28 0.12 -10.73 -6.81
CA THR A 28 0.19 -9.38 -7.40
C THR A 28 0.07 -8.30 -6.32
N ALA A 29 -0.79 -8.51 -5.32
CA ALA A 29 -0.98 -7.57 -4.23
C ALA A 29 0.22 -7.45 -3.29
N LEU A 30 1.18 -8.38 -3.32
CA LEU A 30 2.46 -8.28 -2.60
C LEU A 30 3.51 -7.52 -3.41
N ARG A 31 3.53 -7.70 -4.74
CA ARG A 31 4.47 -7.01 -5.64
C ARG A 31 4.13 -5.53 -5.85
N ASP A 32 2.85 -5.23 -6.11
CA ASP A 32 2.39 -3.86 -6.41
C ASP A 32 2.78 -2.84 -5.31
N PRO A 33 2.51 -3.07 -4.01
CA PRO A 33 2.91 -2.16 -2.94
C PRO A 33 4.43 -2.02 -2.82
N ASN A 34 5.18 -3.07 -3.12
CA ASN A 34 6.64 -3.02 -3.09
C ASN A 34 7.18 -2.09 -4.17
N ASP A 35 6.65 -2.17 -5.40
CA ASP A 35 6.98 -1.26 -6.51
C ASP A 35 6.62 0.20 -6.18
N LEU A 36 5.49 0.40 -5.48
CA LEU A 36 5.07 1.72 -5.00
C LEU A 36 5.92 2.26 -3.84
N VAL A 37 6.47 1.37 -3.01
CA VAL A 37 7.46 1.74 -1.99
C VAL A 37 8.78 2.15 -2.65
N GLU A 38 9.23 1.41 -3.66
CA GLU A 38 10.42 1.78 -4.45
C GLU A 38 10.23 3.11 -5.20
N LYS A 39 9.01 3.40 -5.66
CA LYS A 39 8.63 4.69 -6.24
C LYS A 39 8.50 5.82 -5.21
N GLY A 40 8.62 5.53 -3.92
CA GLY A 40 8.45 6.52 -2.84
C GLY A 40 7.02 7.00 -2.63
N ILE A 41 6.02 6.33 -3.21
CA ILE A 41 4.59 6.65 -3.06
C ILE A 41 4.05 6.05 -1.76
N LEU A 42 4.53 4.86 -1.39
CA LEU A 42 4.21 4.19 -0.14
C LEU A 42 5.47 4.05 0.73
N VAL A 43 5.30 3.96 2.05
CA VAL A 43 6.38 3.67 2.99
C VAL A 43 6.00 2.42 3.77
N LYS A 44 6.92 1.47 3.87
CA LYS A 44 6.69 0.26 4.67
C LYS A 44 6.82 0.60 6.15
N SER A 45 5.76 0.41 6.91
CA SER A 45 5.72 0.64 8.36
C SER A 45 6.43 -0.52 9.05
N LEU A 46 7.43 -0.23 9.89
CA LEU A 46 8.18 -1.19 10.71
C LEU A 46 7.31 -1.71 11.89
N ALA A 47 6.14 -2.26 11.60
CA ALA A 47 5.34 -2.94 12.61
C ALA A 47 5.94 -4.32 12.88
N SER A 48 6.41 -4.55 14.11
CA SER A 48 7.03 -5.79 14.61
C SER A 48 6.03 -6.95 14.75
N GLY A 49 5.52 -7.44 13.62
CA GLY A 49 4.68 -8.64 13.56
C GLY A 49 4.57 -9.17 12.13
N HIS A 50 3.93 -10.33 11.94
CA HIS A 50 3.72 -10.98 10.63
C HIS A 50 2.89 -10.16 9.61
N SER A 51 2.54 -8.91 9.93
CA SER A 51 1.66 -8.05 9.15
C SER A 51 2.46 -6.95 8.46
N GLN A 52 2.64 -7.07 7.14
CA GLN A 52 3.21 -6.00 6.32
C GLN A 52 2.19 -4.86 6.19
N SER A 53 2.51 -3.72 6.78
CA SER A 53 1.72 -2.50 6.71
C SER A 53 2.49 -1.44 5.92
N TYR A 54 1.78 -0.71 5.08
CA TYR A 54 2.27 0.36 4.23
C TYR A 54 1.52 1.63 4.58
N GLU A 55 2.16 2.78 4.47
CA GLU A 55 1.57 4.09 4.73
C GLU A 55 1.77 4.96 3.49
N LEU A 56 0.80 5.84 3.18
CA LEU A 56 0.96 6.78 2.08
C LEU A 56 2.05 7.78 2.43
N ASN A 57 3.05 7.90 1.56
CA ASN A 57 4.09 8.89 1.72
C ASN A 57 3.50 10.26 1.41
N CYS A 58 3.10 11.00 2.44
CA CYS A 58 2.55 12.35 2.31
C CYS A 58 3.65 13.40 1.95
N LEU A 59 4.87 12.98 1.59
CA LEU A 59 5.95 13.88 1.14
C LEU A 59 5.71 14.48 -0.27
N VAL A 60 4.47 14.59 -0.71
CA VAL A 60 4.09 15.41 -1.86
C VAL A 60 3.77 16.80 -1.30
N GLY A 61 4.83 17.56 -1.00
CA GLY A 61 4.81 19.00 -0.80
C GLY A 61 5.44 19.68 -2.00
#